data_AF-A0A819KRP4-F1
#
_entry.id   AF-A0A819KRP4-F1
#
_cell.length_a   1.000
_cell.length_b   1.000
_cell.length_c   1.000
_cell.angle_alpha   90.00
_cell.angle_beta   90.00
_cell.angle_gamma   90.00
#
_symmetry.space_group_name_H-M   'P 1'
#
loop_
_entity.id
_entity.type
_entity.pdbx_description
1 polymer ?
#
loop_
_entity_poly.entity_id
_entity_poly.type
_entity_poly.pdbx_seq_one_letter_code
_entity_poly.pdbx_strand_id
1 'polypeptide(L)' 'MSQHPYWTIIHGHVNRTDLSCSQYHSVIYQGELIIIRDGRKLRLMFHEHCYGGGSDSCTQAGSSYHASHVKGYGK' A
#
# COMPACT_ATOMS: atom_id res chain seq x y z
N MET A 1 -23.56 4.78 -6.22
CA MET A 1 -22.60 3.68 -6.01
C MET A 1 -21.62 4.13 -4.94
N SER A 2 -21.73 3.63 -3.72
CA SER A 2 -20.76 3.93 -2.67
C SER A 2 -19.44 3.27 -3.06
N GLN A 3 -18.51 4.05 -3.61
CA GLN A 3 -17.18 3.56 -3.95
C GLN A 3 -16.40 3.38 -2.65
N HIS A 4 -16.41 2.16 -2.10
CA HIS A 4 -15.52 1.83 -0.99
C HIS A 4 -14.08 1.90 -1.51
N PRO A 5 -13.20 2.66 -0.83
CA PRO A 5 -11.81 2.77 -1.27
C PRO A 5 -11.15 1.38 -1.25
N TYR A 6 -10.42 1.05 -2.31
CA TYR A 6 -9.70 -0.24 -2.41
C TYR A 6 -8.66 -0.41 -1.30
N TRP A 7 -8.09 0.70 -0.83
CA TRP A 7 -7.07 0.75 0.22
C TRP A 7 -7.65 1.24 1.54
N THR A 8 -7.36 0.53 2.61
CA THR A 8 -7.52 0.99 3.99
C THR A 8 -6.16 1.42 4.52
N ILE A 9 -6.09 2.62 5.09
CA ILE A 9 -4.88 3.13 5.73
C ILE A 9 -5.00 2.87 7.23
N ILE A 10 -4.00 2.21 7.80
CA ILE A 10 -3.94 1.89 9.22
C ILE A 10 -2.64 2.50 9.78
N HIS A 11 -2.76 3.22 10.88
CA HIS A 11 -1.64 3.78 11.62
C HIS A 11 -1.43 2.99 12.91
N GLY A 12 -0.18 2.78 13.32
CA GLY A 12 0.10 2.12 14.58
C GLY A 12 1.58 2.02 14.88
N HIS A 13 1.90 1.32 15.97
CA HIS A 13 3.27 0.95 16.33
C HIS A 13 3.57 -0.48 15.93
N VAL A 14 4.80 -0.70 15.46
CA VAL A 14 5.28 -2.04 15.13
C VAL A 14 5.45 -2.87 16.40
N ASN A 15 4.91 -4.08 16.40
CA ASN A 15 5.03 -5.03 17.51
C ASN A 15 5.92 -6.25 17.20
N ARG A 16 6.60 -6.27 16.05
CA ARG A 16 7.44 -7.39 15.58
C ARG A 16 8.67 -6.91 14.82
N THR A 17 9.70 -7.73 14.69
CA THR A 17 11.04 -7.32 14.21
C THR A 17 11.35 -7.58 12.74
N ASP A 18 10.39 -8.07 11.95
CA ASP A 18 10.61 -8.52 10.57
C ASP A 18 9.71 -7.76 9.57
N LEU A 19 9.69 -6.44 9.68
CA LEU A 19 8.98 -5.56 8.76
C LEU A 19 9.96 -4.82 7.87
N SER A 20 9.62 -4.70 6.59
CA SER A 20 10.38 -3.93 5.62
C SER A 20 9.52 -2.84 5.01
N CYS A 21 10.10 -1.66 4.89
CA CYS A 21 9.48 -0.54 4.22
C CYS A 21 9.40 -0.82 2.73
N SER A 22 8.20 -0.74 2.15
CA SER A 22 7.97 -1.03 0.74
C SER A 22 8.56 0.03 -0.20
N GLN A 23 8.88 1.23 0.30
CA GLN A 23 9.47 2.32 -0.50
C GLN A 23 11.00 2.17 -0.66
N TYR A 24 11.71 1.87 0.43
CA TYR A 24 13.18 1.87 0.47
C TYR A 24 13.78 0.50 0.77
N HIS A 25 12.96 -0.53 1.00
CA HIS A 25 13.37 -1.88 1.40
C HIS A 25 14.22 -1.93 2.68
N SER A 26 14.18 -0.87 3.49
CA SER A 26 14.82 -0.78 4.80
C SER A 26 13.98 -1.46 5.89
N VAL A 27 14.64 -1.90 6.96
CA VAL A 27 13.99 -2.52 8.11
C VAL A 27 13.16 -1.47 8.87
N ILE A 28 11.97 -1.87 9.33
CA ILE A 28 11.14 -1.10 10.27
C ILE A 28 11.27 -1.78 11.63
N TYR A 29 11.74 -1.02 12.63
CA TYR A 29 12.03 -1.56 13.95
C TYR A 29 10.78 -1.61 14.83
N GLN A 30 10.80 -2.52 15.82
CA GLN A 30 9.75 -2.61 16.82
C GLN A 30 9.64 -1.30 17.61
N GLY A 31 8.41 -0.84 17.84
CA GLY A 31 8.11 0.43 18.51
C GLY A 31 8.03 1.62 17.56
N GLU A 32 8.55 1.53 16.33
CA GLU A 32 8.44 2.61 15.35
C GLU A 32 6.99 2.81 14.89
N LEU A 33 6.68 4.06 14.53
CA LEU A 33 5.42 4.42 13.89
C LEU A 33 5.43 3.93 12.44
N ILE A 34 4.38 3.20 12.10
CA ILE A 34 4.20 2.58 10.79
C ILE A 34 2.86 2.96 10.19
N ILE A 35 2.86 3.09 8.86
CA ILE A 35 1.66 3.19 8.05
C ILE A 35 1.50 1.90 7.26
N ILE A 36 0.35 1.25 7.41
CA ILE A 36 -0.01 0.04 6.70
C ILE A 36 -1.08 0.38 5.67
N ARG A 37 -0.80 0.06 4.41
CA ARG A 37 -1.77 0.08 3.33
C ARG A 37 -2.31 -1.32 3.13
N ASP A 38 -3.50 -1.55 3.66
CA ASP A 38 -4.19 -2.83 3.55
C ASP A 38 -5.15 -2.79 2.37
N GLY A 39 -4.84 -3.57 1.35
CA GLY A 39 -5.72 -3.84 0.22
C GLY A 39 -6.16 -5.29 0.24
N ARG A 40 -7.15 -5.63 -0.58
CA ARG A 40 -7.77 -6.97 -0.57
C ARG A 40 -6.79 -8.14 -0.77
N LYS A 41 -5.70 -7.93 -1.51
CA LYS A 41 -4.71 -8.97 -1.87
C LYS A 41 -3.28 -8.63 -1.47
N LEU A 42 -3.04 -7.40 -1.01
CA LEU A 42 -1.70 -6.86 -0.79
C LEU A 42 -1.71 -6.00 0.46
N ARG A 43 -0.71 -6.22 1.30
CA ARG A 43 -0.44 -5.39 2.46
C ARG A 43 0.94 -4.77 2.30
N LEU A 44 0.98 -3.44 2.25
CA LEU A 44 2.21 -2.66 2.14
C LEU A 44 2.47 -1.95 3.45
N MET A 45 3.74 -1.83 3.80
CA MET A 45 4.22 -1.35 5.10
C MET A 45 5.23 -0.24 4.85
N PHE A 46 5.09 0.88 5.55
CA PHE A 46 5.93 2.06 5.34
C PHE A 46 6.28 2.68 6.68
N HIS A 47 7.53 3.14 6.87
CA HIS A 47 7.79 4.12 7.92
C HIS A 47 6.87 5.32 7.74
N GLU A 48 6.47 5.97 8.84
CA GLU A 48 5.59 7.14 8.78
C GLU A 48 6.09 8.21 7.79
N HIS A 49 7.40 8.51 7.83
CA HIS A 49 8.02 9.49 6.93
C HIS A 49 8.23 9.00 5.49
N CYS A 50 8.19 7.68 5.26
CA CYS A 50 8.34 7.09 3.92
C CYS A 50 7.01 7.08 3.16
N TYR A 51 5.89 7.20 3.86
CA TYR A 51 4.57 7.15 3.25
C TYR A 51 4.26 8.49 2.56
N GLY A 52 4.46 8.55 1.25
CA GLY A 52 4.12 9.71 0.41
C GLY A 52 2.65 9.81 0.00
N GLY A 53 1.75 9.02 0.60
CA GLY A 53 0.33 9.02 0.25
C GLY A 53 0.03 8.44 -1.14
N GLY A 54 -0.78 9.17 -1.93
CA GLY A 54 -1.26 8.76 -3.25
C GLY A 54 -0.23 8.80 -4.38
N SER A 55 1.02 9.16 -4.07
CA SER A 55 2.11 9.25 -5.04
C SER A 55 2.89 7.94 -5.19
N ASP A 56 2.52 6.89 -4.46
CA ASP A 56 3.07 5.55 -4.61
C ASP A 56 2.55 4.91 -5.92
N SER A 57 3.43 4.19 -6.62
CA SER A 57 3.10 3.57 -7.92
C SER A 57 1.92 2.60 -7.85
N CYS A 58 1.62 2.05 -6.67
CA CYS A 58 0.48 1.16 -6.44
C CYS A 58 -0.82 1.94 -6.11
N THR A 59 -0.76 3.26 -5.92
CA THR A 59 -1.94 4.15 -5.73
C THR A 59 -2.42 4.80 -7.03
N GLN A 60 -1.63 4.73 -8.12
CA GLN A 60 -2.07 5.27 -9.40
C GLN A 60 -3.27 4.47 -9.93
N ALA A 61 -4.38 5.17 -10.19
CA ALA A 61 -5.57 4.62 -10.84
C ALA A 61 -5.29 4.04 -12.26
N GLY A 62 -4.09 4.27 -12.80
CA GLY A 62 -3.59 3.70 -14.06
C GLY A 62 -2.58 2.55 -13.90
N SER A 63 -2.28 2.09 -12.67
CA SER A 63 -1.47 0.88 -12.48
C SER A 63 -2.19 -0.32 -13.12
N SER A 64 -1.46 -1.17 -13.84
CA SER A 64 -2.01 -2.37 -14.50
C SER A 64 -2.80 -3.28 -13.56
N TYR A 65 -2.50 -3.23 -12.26
CA TYR A 65 -3.22 -3.93 -11.21
C TYR A 65 -4.63 -3.36 -10.94
N HIS A 66 -4.82 -2.04 -11.11
CA HIS A 66 -6.12 -1.37 -11.03
C HIS A 66 -6.90 -1.43 -12.35
N ALA A 67 -6.19 -1.51 -13.48
CA ALA A 67 -6.76 -1.52 -14.84
C ALA A 67 -7.24 -2.90 -15.33
N SER A 68 -7.13 -3.96 -14.52
CA SER A 68 -7.50 -5.33 -14.91
C SER A 68 -9.02 -5.60 -14.98
N HIS A 69 -9.85 -4.56 -15.05
CA HIS A 69 -11.29 -4.67 -15.33
C HIS A 69 -11.76 -3.96 -16.60
N VAL A 70 -10.85 -3.51 -17.49
CA VAL A 70 -11.26 -3.15 -18.85
C VAL A 70 -11.15 -4.39 -19.74
N LYS A 71 -12.29 -5.09 -19.86
CA LYS A 71 -12.55 -6.11 -20.90
C LYS A 71 -12.16 -5.56 -22.27
N GLY A 72 -11.51 -6.40 -23.09
CA GLY A 72 -11.51 -6.20 -24.54
C GLY A 72 -10.39 -6.92 -25.28
N TYR A 73 -10.53 -8.23 -25.48
CA TYR A 73 -9.90 -8.89 -26.62
C TYR A 73 -10.44 -8.30 -27.93
N GLY A 74 -9.56 -8.09 -28.91
CA GLY A 74 -9.90 -7.80 -30.31
C GLY A 74 -9.27 -6.49 -30.76
N LYS A 75 -8.51 -6.43 -31.85
CA LYS A 75 -8.21 -7.38 -32.92
C LYS A 75 -6.89 -6.93 -33.55
#